data_AF-A0A068SC24-F1
#
_entry.id   AF-A0A068SC24-F1
#
_cell.length_a   1.000
_cell.length_b   1.000
_cell.length_c   1.000
_cell.angle_alpha   90.00
_cell.angle_beta   90.00
_cell.angle_gamma   90.00
#
_symmetry.space_group_name_H-M   'P 1'
#
loop_
_entity.id
_entity.type
_entity.pdbx_description
1 polymer ?
#
loop_
_entity_poly.entity_id
_entity_poly.type
_entity_poly.pdbx_seq_one_letter_code
_entity_poly.pdbx_strand_id
1 'polypeptide(L)'
;MVHEPCVCSSIGDSKRRRAIAVSIRVMGLLYLSSGDPSEINAVSNEAVARFPSFSSLFPSYPFLYSIMSTVKNICCIGAGYVGGPTCAVIAYKCHDIKVTIVDVNPARIAAWNSDKLPIYEPGLEEVVFDRRGKNLFFSTDVDGAIDEADLIFVSVNTPTKKSGMGAGMAADLAYIESATRRIAQVAKSSKIVVEKSTVPCRTAQSMRTILEANSTPEVSFQILSNPEFLAEGTAIRDLLSPDRVLIGALQTEEGIKAQNALVEVYTHWVPNERVITTNLWSSELSKLAANAMLAQRISSINALSAICEATGADVDEVAYACGRDSRLGPKFLKASVGFGGSCFQKDILNLVYLSEQLNLPEVAAYWKQVVIMNEYQKKRFVRKIITTLFNTITNKKIAVLGFAFKKDTGDTRESAAITLIKDFIQEHARVAIYDPKVEHEQIYMDLSEPGVVDTRKEVEKHIQICGSAYEAAEGADAVIIVTEWDEFRDENLDYEKIYAGMNKPAFLFDGRLLVNAAKLREIGFKVNVIGKNELAGTA
;
A
#
# COMPACT_ATOMS: atom_id res chain seq x y z
N MET A 1 -76.66 32.02 31.03
CA MET A 1 -76.40 31.43 32.36
C MET A 1 -74.99 30.88 32.30
N VAL A 2 -73.98 31.70 32.56
CA VAL A 2 -73.38 31.92 33.90
C VAL A 2 -72.93 30.59 34.50
N HIS A 3 -71.65 30.26 34.32
CA HIS A 3 -70.72 30.02 35.43
C HIS A 3 -69.28 29.83 34.89
N GLU A 4 -68.50 30.90 35.01
CA GLU A 4 -67.13 30.86 35.54
C GLU A 4 -67.18 31.59 36.91
N PRO A 5 -66.22 31.48 37.86
CA PRO A 5 -64.79 31.23 37.62
C PRO A 5 -64.04 30.35 38.66
N CYS A 6 -62.83 29.91 38.31
CA CYS A 6 -61.70 30.11 39.23
C CYS A 6 -60.38 30.26 38.46
N VAL A 7 -59.78 31.42 38.64
CA VAL A 7 -58.57 31.94 38.01
C VAL A 7 -57.38 31.70 38.94
N CYS A 8 -56.29 31.19 38.38
CA CYS A 8 -54.89 31.56 38.70
C CYS A 8 -54.04 31.09 37.50
N SER A 9 -53.82 31.93 36.47
CA SER A 9 -52.63 32.78 36.29
C SER A 9 -51.31 32.00 36.18
N SER A 10 -50.35 32.25 35.29
CA SER A 10 -50.17 33.19 34.18
C SER A 10 -48.68 33.11 33.72
N ILE A 11 -48.35 33.68 32.54
CA ILE A 11 -47.07 34.38 32.23
C ILE A 11 -45.79 33.56 31.88
N GLY A 12 -45.77 32.23 31.97
CA GLY A 12 -44.53 31.45 31.69
C GLY A 12 -44.07 31.32 30.23
N ASP A 13 -44.98 31.36 29.24
CA ASP A 13 -44.69 30.83 27.90
C ASP A 13 -44.24 31.89 26.86
N SER A 14 -44.60 33.17 27.05
CA SER A 14 -44.24 34.22 26.06
C SER A 14 -42.79 34.72 26.19
N LYS A 15 -42.22 34.73 27.42
CA LYS A 15 -40.81 35.04 27.65
C LYS A 15 -39.88 33.94 27.14
N ARG A 16 -40.31 32.67 27.25
CA ARG A 16 -39.57 31.49 26.77
C ARG A 16 -39.44 31.50 25.25
N ARG A 17 -40.55 31.77 24.53
CA ARG A 17 -40.54 31.90 23.06
C ARG A 17 -39.75 33.11 22.57
N ARG A 18 -39.79 34.24 23.29
CA ARG A 18 -38.96 35.42 22.98
C ARG A 18 -37.46 35.18 23.21
N ALA A 19 -37.08 34.47 24.28
CA ALA A 19 -35.67 34.14 24.54
C ALA A 19 -35.09 33.19 23.48
N ILE A 20 -35.84 32.17 23.07
CA ILE A 20 -35.43 31.23 22.01
C ILE A 20 -35.29 31.96 20.66
N ALA A 21 -36.26 32.82 20.32
CA ALA A 21 -36.22 33.59 19.08
C ALA A 21 -35.06 34.62 19.04
N VAL A 22 -34.69 35.21 20.19
CA VAL A 22 -33.55 36.13 20.29
C VAL A 22 -32.22 35.36 20.20
N SER A 23 -32.07 34.21 20.87
CA SER A 23 -30.83 33.42 20.82
C SER A 23 -30.54 32.83 19.44
N ILE A 24 -31.56 32.36 18.70
CA ILE A 24 -31.40 31.89 17.32
C ILE A 24 -31.01 33.04 16.39
N ARG A 25 -31.57 34.24 16.59
CA ARG A 25 -31.20 35.44 15.82
C ARG A 25 -29.78 35.91 16.12
N VAL A 26 -29.35 35.86 17.38
CA VAL A 26 -28.00 36.27 17.80
C VAL A 26 -26.95 35.27 17.32
N MET A 27 -27.19 33.96 17.41
CA MET A 27 -26.29 32.94 16.83
C MET A 27 -26.23 33.03 15.29
N GLY A 28 -27.36 33.27 14.62
CA GLY A 28 -27.39 33.46 13.16
C GLY A 28 -26.66 34.73 12.71
N LEU A 29 -26.75 35.82 13.47
CA LEU A 29 -26.05 37.08 13.19
C LEU A 29 -24.54 36.99 13.47
N LEU A 30 -24.12 36.25 14.51
CA LEU A 30 -22.70 36.03 14.81
C LEU A 30 -22.04 35.15 13.74
N TYR A 31 -22.70 34.07 13.32
CA TYR A 31 -22.22 33.17 12.26
C TYR A 31 -22.06 33.88 10.89
N LEU A 32 -22.96 34.81 10.58
CA LEU A 32 -22.90 35.60 9.34
C LEU A 32 -21.86 36.73 9.38
N SER A 33 -21.31 37.10 10.55
CA SER A 33 -20.38 38.23 10.69
C SER A 33 -18.91 37.86 10.87
N SER A 34 -18.59 36.72 11.53
CA SER A 34 -17.20 36.40 11.89
C SER A 34 -16.53 35.36 11.01
N GLY A 35 -17.28 34.41 10.40
CA GLY A 35 -16.71 33.37 9.56
C GLY A 35 -15.72 32.40 10.24
N ASP A 36 -15.44 32.58 11.54
CA ASP A 36 -14.46 31.81 12.32
C ASP A 36 -15.17 31.03 13.46
N PRO A 37 -15.12 29.68 13.46
CA PRO A 37 -15.72 28.83 14.49
C PRO A 37 -15.13 28.98 15.90
N SER A 38 -13.92 29.52 16.04
CA SER A 38 -13.21 29.59 17.33
C SER A 38 -13.78 30.67 18.28
N GLU A 39 -14.29 31.78 17.75
CA GLU A 39 -14.93 32.85 18.54
C GLU A 39 -16.30 32.43 19.11
N ILE A 40 -16.99 31.50 18.45
CA ILE A 40 -18.29 30.95 18.89
C ILE A 40 -18.15 30.18 20.22
N ASN A 41 -17.01 29.52 20.42
CA ASN A 41 -16.71 28.77 21.64
C ASN A 41 -16.33 29.67 22.84
N ALA A 42 -15.82 30.88 22.60
CA ALA A 42 -15.54 31.83 23.67
C ALA A 42 -16.82 32.45 24.23
N VAL A 43 -17.77 32.81 23.34
CA VAL A 43 -19.05 33.43 23.72
C VAL A 43 -19.99 32.43 24.41
N SER A 44 -19.96 31.14 24.03
CA SER A 44 -20.77 30.09 24.67
C SER A 44 -20.34 29.84 26.12
N ASN A 45 -19.03 29.86 26.40
CA ASN A 45 -18.49 29.65 27.75
C ASN A 45 -18.77 30.84 28.70
N GLU A 46 -18.72 32.08 28.20
CA GLU A 46 -19.08 33.26 29.01
C GLU A 46 -20.58 33.34 29.33
N ALA A 47 -21.44 32.89 28.42
CA ALA A 47 -22.90 32.89 28.62
C ALA A 47 -23.35 31.88 29.68
N VAL A 48 -22.71 30.71 29.73
CA VAL A 48 -22.98 29.66 30.73
C VAL A 48 -22.52 30.08 32.13
N ALA A 49 -21.43 30.84 32.24
CA ALA A 49 -20.92 31.34 33.51
C ALA A 49 -21.81 32.43 34.16
N ARG A 50 -22.57 33.21 33.36
CA ARG A 50 -23.38 34.34 33.86
C ARG A 50 -24.82 33.98 34.25
N PHE A 51 -25.35 32.82 33.88
CA PHE A 51 -26.72 32.41 34.22
C PHE A 51 -26.81 30.93 34.62
N PRO A 52 -26.57 30.59 35.91
CA PRO A 52 -26.52 29.20 36.39
C PRO A 52 -27.84 28.42 36.24
N SER A 53 -28.97 29.11 36.05
CA SER A 53 -30.30 28.52 35.87
C SER A 53 -30.60 28.05 34.44
N PHE A 54 -29.63 28.14 33.50
CA PHE A 54 -29.81 27.62 32.15
C PHE A 54 -29.68 26.09 32.06
N SER A 55 -28.99 25.46 33.02
CA SER A 55 -28.76 24.00 33.02
C SER A 55 -30.03 23.17 33.25
N SER A 56 -31.08 23.74 33.86
CA SER A 56 -32.32 23.02 34.19
C SER A 56 -33.41 23.11 33.11
N LEU A 57 -33.15 23.74 31.97
CA LEU A 57 -34.15 23.98 30.90
C LEU A 57 -33.99 23.07 29.67
N PHE A 58 -32.95 22.24 29.62
CA PHE A 58 -32.70 21.30 28.53
C PHE A 58 -32.28 19.90 29.06
N PRO A 59 -33.22 19.05 29.52
CA PRO A 59 -32.95 17.63 29.59
C PRO A 59 -33.02 17.07 28.15
N SER A 60 -31.95 16.39 27.70
CA SER A 60 -31.76 15.76 26.38
C SER A 60 -31.37 16.66 25.20
N TYR A 61 -30.12 17.13 25.20
CA TYR A 61 -29.30 17.29 23.98
C TYR A 61 -27.90 16.73 24.27
N PRO A 62 -27.59 15.47 23.91
CA PRO A 62 -26.29 14.83 24.16
C PRO A 62 -25.25 15.23 23.10
N PHE A 63 -25.23 16.51 22.70
CA PHE A 63 -24.40 17.00 21.61
C PHE A 63 -23.88 18.37 21.99
N LEU A 64 -22.95 18.44 22.96
CA LEU A 64 -21.97 19.50 23.16
C LEU A 64 -21.25 19.24 24.51
N TYR A 65 -20.05 18.69 24.39
CA TYR A 65 -18.96 18.59 25.37
C TYR A 65 -18.92 17.47 26.43
N SER A 66 -17.82 16.70 26.29
CA SER A 66 -17.00 16.04 27.33
C SER A 66 -17.34 14.58 27.64
N ILE A 67 -16.50 13.57 27.36
CA ILE A 67 -15.02 13.54 27.28
C ILE A 67 -14.61 12.82 25.99
N MET A 68 -14.01 13.56 25.05
CA MET A 68 -13.30 12.99 23.89
C MET A 68 -11.99 12.42 24.43
N SER A 69 -11.76 11.12 24.31
CA SER A 69 -10.42 10.57 24.57
C SER A 69 -9.52 11.01 23.41
N THR A 70 -8.85 12.15 23.55
CA THR A 70 -7.81 12.56 22.58
C THR A 70 -6.70 11.53 22.64
N VAL A 71 -6.45 10.79 21.56
CA VAL A 71 -5.29 9.89 21.44
C VAL A 71 -4.03 10.73 21.65
N LYS A 72 -3.24 10.42 22.68
CA LYS A 72 -1.97 11.09 22.99
C LYS A 72 -0.78 10.18 22.81
N ASN A 73 -0.96 8.88 22.94
CA ASN A 73 0.08 7.88 22.79
C ASN A 73 -0.33 6.84 21.73
N ILE A 74 0.49 6.70 20.70
CA ILE A 74 0.34 5.69 19.66
C ILE A 74 1.50 4.71 19.76
N CYS A 75 1.18 3.42 19.82
CA CYS A 75 2.13 2.33 19.61
C CYS A 75 1.92 1.75 18.20
N CYS A 76 3.01 1.38 17.52
CA CYS A 76 2.93 0.63 16.27
C CYS A 76 3.79 -0.63 16.36
N ILE A 77 3.14 -1.79 16.35
CA ILE A 77 3.82 -3.09 16.33
C ILE A 77 4.15 -3.45 14.88
N GLY A 78 5.44 -3.39 14.55
CA GLY A 78 6.01 -3.65 13.23
C GLY A 78 6.70 -2.43 12.64
N ALA A 79 8.03 -2.47 12.55
CA ALA A 79 8.85 -1.36 12.03
C ALA A 79 9.24 -1.56 10.55
N GLY A 80 8.35 -2.15 9.75
CA GLY A 80 8.56 -2.41 8.32
C GLY A 80 8.16 -1.24 7.41
N TYR A 81 7.99 -1.55 6.12
CA TYR A 81 7.60 -0.61 5.06
C TYR A 81 6.25 0.10 5.27
N VAL A 82 5.36 -0.46 6.10
CA VAL A 82 4.04 0.14 6.38
C VAL A 82 4.09 0.93 7.68
N GLY A 83 4.40 0.25 8.79
CA GLY A 83 4.39 0.84 10.13
C GLY A 83 5.38 1.99 10.29
N GLY A 84 6.60 1.85 9.77
CA GLY A 84 7.65 2.87 9.81
C GLY A 84 7.21 4.20 9.20
N PRO A 85 7.01 4.27 7.87
CA PRO A 85 6.60 5.49 7.19
C PRO A 85 5.27 6.07 7.70
N THR A 86 4.25 5.23 7.95
CA THR A 86 2.94 5.70 8.44
C THR A 86 3.10 6.45 9.76
N CYS A 87 3.77 5.84 10.73
CA CYS A 87 3.91 6.40 12.07
C CYS A 87 4.89 7.57 12.11
N ALA A 88 5.91 7.58 11.25
CA ALA A 88 6.77 8.74 11.06
C ALA A 88 5.97 9.95 10.56
N VAL A 89 5.09 9.77 9.57
CA VAL A 89 4.21 10.86 9.07
C VAL A 89 3.20 11.31 10.13
N ILE A 90 2.61 10.38 10.89
CA ILE A 90 1.74 10.75 12.02
C ILE A 90 2.50 11.62 13.02
N ALA A 91 3.70 11.22 13.44
CA ALA A 91 4.52 12.00 14.37
C ALA A 91 4.90 13.39 13.81
N TYR A 92 5.11 13.47 12.49
CA TYR A 92 5.45 14.70 11.78
C TYR A 92 4.26 15.66 11.59
N LYS A 93 3.04 15.14 11.54
CA LYS A 93 1.82 15.95 11.39
C LYS A 93 1.11 16.24 12.71
N CYS A 94 1.31 15.39 13.71
CA CYS A 94 0.68 15.48 15.03
C CYS A 94 1.77 15.64 16.10
N HIS A 95 2.29 16.85 16.26
CA HIS A 95 3.41 17.13 17.18
C HIS A 95 3.10 16.86 18.66
N ASP A 96 1.82 16.88 19.04
CA ASP A 96 1.33 16.64 20.40
C ASP A 96 1.03 15.17 20.70
N ILE A 97 1.17 14.28 19.70
CA ILE A 97 1.01 12.83 19.85
C ILE A 97 2.40 12.18 19.95
N LYS A 98 2.63 11.40 21.01
CA LYS A 98 3.80 10.53 21.15
C LYS A 98 3.57 9.26 20.33
N VAL A 99 4.50 8.94 19.44
CA VAL A 99 4.45 7.77 18.58
C VAL A 99 5.66 6.88 18.84
N THR A 100 5.42 5.65 19.29
CA THR A 100 6.45 4.65 19.55
C THR A 100 6.28 3.47 18.60
N ILE A 101 7.25 3.26 17.73
CA ILE A 101 7.28 2.12 16.80
C ILE A 101 8.14 1.02 17.42
N VAL A 102 7.58 -0.18 17.52
CA VAL A 102 8.23 -1.34 18.14
C VAL A 102 8.35 -2.51 17.19
N ASP A 103 9.44 -3.26 17.31
CA ASP A 103 9.68 -4.49 16.54
C ASP A 103 10.52 -5.45 17.38
N VAL A 104 10.29 -6.75 17.20
CA VAL A 104 11.07 -7.80 17.87
C VAL A 104 12.47 -7.95 17.29
N ASN A 105 12.72 -7.38 16.10
CA ASN A 105 14.03 -7.40 15.46
C ASN A 105 14.92 -6.23 15.98
N PRO A 106 15.91 -6.50 16.84
CA PRO A 106 16.75 -5.45 17.42
C PRO A 106 17.63 -4.77 16.36
N ALA A 107 18.09 -5.50 15.33
CA ALA A 107 18.91 -4.92 14.26
C ALA A 107 18.11 -3.91 13.43
N ARG A 108 16.84 -4.20 13.16
CA ARG A 108 15.94 -3.28 12.46
C ARG A 108 15.68 -2.01 13.28
N ILE A 109 15.40 -2.14 14.58
CA ILE A 109 15.22 -0.99 15.48
C ILE A 109 16.51 -0.17 15.60
N ALA A 110 17.67 -0.82 15.70
CA ALA A 110 18.97 -0.14 15.70
C ALA A 110 19.18 0.68 14.43
N ALA A 111 18.84 0.11 13.26
CA ALA A 111 18.91 0.83 11.98
C ALA A 111 17.99 2.07 11.95
N TRP A 112 16.74 1.95 12.41
CA TRP A 112 15.82 3.10 12.53
C TRP A 112 16.32 4.19 13.49
N ASN A 113 17.16 3.83 14.47
CA ASN A 113 17.81 4.76 15.39
C ASN A 113 19.18 5.26 14.91
N SER A 114 19.65 4.82 13.74
CA SER A 114 20.94 5.21 13.14
C SER A 114 20.78 6.30 12.06
N ASP A 115 21.89 6.77 11.49
CA ASP A 115 21.88 7.71 10.37
C ASP A 115 21.56 7.05 9.02
N LYS A 116 21.45 5.71 8.99
CA LYS A 116 21.05 4.94 7.80
C LYS A 116 19.79 4.13 8.10
N LEU A 117 18.67 4.58 7.55
CA LEU A 117 17.38 3.90 7.75
C LEU A 117 17.38 2.49 7.12
N PRO A 118 16.60 1.53 7.67
CA PRO A 118 16.57 0.16 7.14
C PRO A 118 15.78 0.02 5.82
N ILE A 119 15.10 1.07 5.39
CA ILE A 119 14.37 1.13 4.13
C ILE A 119 14.69 2.46 3.42
N TYR A 120 14.73 2.41 2.10
CA TYR A 120 14.89 3.61 1.27
C TYR A 120 13.53 4.04 0.73
N GLU A 121 13.13 5.27 1.01
CA GLU A 121 11.95 5.92 0.46
C GLU A 121 12.25 7.41 0.25
N PRO A 122 11.94 8.00 -0.92
CA PRO A 122 12.13 9.42 -1.14
C PRO A 122 11.41 10.28 -0.09
N GLY A 123 12.19 11.11 0.64
CA GLY A 123 11.69 12.01 1.69
C GLY A 123 11.53 11.38 3.08
N LEU A 124 11.76 10.07 3.25
CA LEU A 124 11.55 9.41 4.55
C LEU A 124 12.59 9.86 5.60
N GLU A 125 13.85 10.00 5.21
CA GLU A 125 14.92 10.45 6.11
C GLU A 125 14.61 11.81 6.72
N GLU A 126 14.11 12.76 5.92
CA GLU A 126 13.72 14.10 6.38
C GLU A 126 12.64 14.02 7.48
N VAL A 127 11.58 13.25 7.23
CA VAL A 127 10.46 13.09 8.17
C VAL A 127 10.91 12.42 9.47
N VAL A 128 11.72 11.37 9.37
CA VAL A 128 12.19 10.60 10.53
C VAL A 128 13.17 11.41 11.35
N PHE A 129 14.19 12.01 10.73
CA PHE A 129 15.21 12.76 11.45
C PHE A 129 14.68 14.04 12.09
N ASP A 130 13.65 14.67 11.53
CA ASP A 130 13.02 15.81 12.19
C ASP A 130 12.32 15.41 13.50
N ARG A 131 11.65 14.26 13.54
CA ARG A 131 10.79 13.88 14.68
C ARG A 131 11.41 12.91 15.68
N ARG A 132 12.41 12.12 15.26
CA ARG A 132 13.05 11.10 16.08
C ARG A 132 13.64 11.73 17.34
N GLY A 133 13.30 11.17 18.51
CA GLY A 133 13.71 11.69 19.82
C GLY A 133 12.91 12.90 20.31
N LYS A 134 12.00 13.47 19.51
CA LYS A 134 11.05 14.51 19.95
C LYS A 134 9.72 13.88 20.36
N ASN A 135 8.95 13.38 19.39
CA ASN A 135 7.71 12.62 19.61
C ASN A 135 7.67 11.31 18.82
N LEU A 136 8.70 10.98 18.04
CA LEU A 136 8.85 9.70 17.35
C LEU A 136 9.96 8.88 18.02
N PHE A 137 9.63 7.64 18.40
CA PHE A 137 10.56 6.75 19.10
C PHE A 137 10.56 5.36 18.46
N PHE A 138 11.71 4.69 18.45
CA PHE A 138 11.87 3.32 18.01
C PHE A 138 12.43 2.48 19.16
N SER A 139 11.76 1.38 19.51
CA SER A 139 12.11 0.57 20.69
C SER A 139 11.91 -0.93 20.44
N THR A 140 12.64 -1.75 21.19
CA THR A 140 12.38 -3.20 21.32
C THR A 140 11.48 -3.53 22.50
N ASP A 141 11.17 -2.55 23.36
CA ASP A 141 10.24 -2.70 24.48
C ASP A 141 8.79 -2.64 23.97
N VAL A 142 8.31 -3.77 23.45
CA VAL A 142 6.95 -3.93 22.93
C VAL A 142 5.92 -3.77 24.06
N ASP A 143 6.20 -4.31 25.23
CA ASP A 143 5.24 -4.35 26.33
C ASP A 143 5.00 -2.98 26.94
N GLY A 144 6.09 -2.24 27.23
CA GLY A 144 5.98 -0.87 27.73
C GLY A 144 5.22 0.04 26.77
N ALA A 145 5.47 -0.11 25.46
CA ALA A 145 4.76 0.67 24.44
C ALA A 145 3.26 0.32 24.35
N ILE A 146 2.89 -0.96 24.51
CA ILE A 146 1.47 -1.38 24.56
C ILE A 146 0.78 -0.81 25.80
N ASP A 147 1.44 -0.86 26.96
CA ASP A 147 0.86 -0.40 28.22
C ASP A 147 0.58 1.12 28.19
N GLU A 148 1.52 1.91 27.66
CA GLU A 148 1.39 3.37 27.56
C GLU A 148 0.39 3.87 26.49
N ALA A 149 0.12 3.06 25.45
CA ALA A 149 -0.63 3.53 24.28
C ALA A 149 -2.13 3.71 24.54
N ASP A 150 -2.73 4.71 23.89
CA ASP A 150 -4.18 4.83 23.75
C ASP A 150 -4.66 4.07 22.50
N LEU A 151 -3.84 4.11 21.44
CA LEU A 151 -4.08 3.51 20.14
C LEU A 151 -2.87 2.68 19.70
N ILE A 152 -3.12 1.46 19.23
CA ILE A 152 -2.09 0.49 18.85
C ILE A 152 -2.31 0.07 17.39
N PHE A 153 -1.41 0.46 16.49
CA PHE A 153 -1.35 -0.10 15.15
C PHE A 153 -0.69 -1.48 15.17
N VAL A 154 -1.31 -2.43 14.47
CA VAL A 154 -0.75 -3.76 14.18
C VAL A 154 -0.36 -3.77 12.70
N SER A 155 0.94 -3.66 12.44
CA SER A 155 1.53 -3.55 11.09
C SER A 155 2.58 -4.64 10.85
N VAL A 156 2.22 -5.89 11.16
CA VAL A 156 3.08 -7.06 10.97
C VAL A 156 2.84 -7.75 9.64
N ASN A 157 3.82 -8.52 9.17
CA ASN A 157 3.70 -9.25 7.92
C ASN A 157 2.63 -10.35 8.01
N THR A 158 1.96 -10.60 6.89
CA THR A 158 1.01 -11.70 6.67
C THR A 158 1.49 -12.51 5.46
N PRO A 159 2.59 -13.26 5.59
CA PRO A 159 3.19 -13.97 4.46
C PRO A 159 2.22 -15.03 3.92
N THR A 160 2.33 -15.35 2.63
CA THR A 160 1.55 -16.46 2.06
C THR A 160 1.99 -17.78 2.69
N LYS A 161 1.02 -18.63 3.07
CA LYS A 161 1.30 -19.95 3.63
C LYS A 161 2.09 -20.80 2.62
N LYS A 162 3.20 -21.40 3.08
CA LYS A 162 4.01 -22.31 2.25
C LYS A 162 3.56 -23.78 2.32
N SER A 163 2.73 -24.14 3.30
CA SER A 163 2.23 -25.51 3.49
C SER A 163 0.84 -25.55 4.16
N GLY A 164 0.20 -26.73 4.12
CA GLY A 164 -1.12 -26.95 4.70
C GLY A 164 -2.28 -26.35 3.89
N MET A 165 -3.44 -26.19 4.52
CA MET A 165 -4.64 -25.65 3.86
C MET A 165 -4.40 -24.21 3.37
N GLY A 166 -4.70 -23.96 2.10
CA GLY A 166 -4.47 -22.66 1.46
C GLY A 166 -3.01 -22.36 1.12
N ALA A 167 -2.12 -23.37 1.10
CA ALA A 167 -0.73 -23.17 0.67
C ALA A 167 -0.65 -22.50 -0.72
N GLY A 168 0.19 -21.47 -0.82
CA GLY A 168 0.36 -20.67 -2.04
C GLY A 168 -0.71 -19.61 -2.27
N MET A 169 -1.77 -19.53 -1.44
CA MET A 169 -2.86 -18.56 -1.65
C MET A 169 -3.28 -17.80 -0.39
N ALA A 170 -3.45 -18.51 0.73
CA ALA A 170 -3.91 -17.94 1.98
C ALA A 170 -2.77 -17.22 2.72
N ALA A 171 -3.09 -16.09 3.35
CA ALA A 171 -2.21 -15.41 4.28
C ALA A 171 -2.05 -16.23 5.57
N ASP A 172 -0.83 -16.24 6.10
CA ASP A 172 -0.51 -16.72 7.43
C ASP A 172 -0.72 -15.60 8.44
N LEU A 173 -1.64 -15.82 9.39
CA LEU A 173 -2.04 -14.85 10.40
C LEU A 173 -1.28 -15.02 11.72
N ALA A 174 -0.29 -15.91 11.80
CA ALA A 174 0.45 -16.20 13.03
C ALA A 174 0.99 -14.94 13.72
N TYR A 175 1.53 -13.99 12.95
CA TYR A 175 2.06 -12.74 13.52
C TYR A 175 0.96 -11.78 13.99
N ILE A 176 -0.17 -11.71 13.27
CA ILE A 176 -1.34 -10.92 13.69
C ILE A 176 -1.91 -11.47 14.99
N GLU A 177 -2.08 -12.80 15.07
CA GLU A 177 -2.55 -13.48 16.27
C GLU A 177 -1.58 -13.27 17.43
N SER A 178 -0.27 -13.44 17.21
CA SER A 178 0.76 -13.23 18.23
C SER A 178 0.75 -11.80 18.79
N ALA A 179 0.71 -10.80 17.92
CA ALA A 179 0.60 -9.40 18.33
C ALA A 179 -0.69 -9.12 19.11
N THR A 180 -1.83 -9.65 18.65
CA THR A 180 -3.12 -9.47 19.31
C THR A 180 -3.15 -10.10 20.71
N ARG A 181 -2.63 -11.33 20.84
CA ARG A 181 -2.50 -12.00 22.14
C ARG A 181 -1.57 -11.25 23.08
N ARG A 182 -0.50 -10.67 22.56
CA ARG A 182 0.43 -9.86 23.36
C ARG A 182 -0.25 -8.59 23.88
N ILE A 183 -1.03 -7.90 23.03
CA ILE A 183 -1.84 -6.75 23.44
C ILE A 183 -2.80 -7.16 24.57
N ALA A 184 -3.55 -8.25 24.40
CA ALA A 184 -4.47 -8.76 25.41
C ALA A 184 -3.79 -9.07 26.75
N GLN A 185 -2.56 -9.59 26.71
CA GLN A 185 -1.80 -9.98 27.90
C GLN A 185 -1.25 -8.77 28.67
N VAL A 186 -0.83 -7.72 27.97
CA VAL A 186 -0.04 -6.62 28.54
C VAL A 186 -0.89 -5.41 28.89
N ALA A 187 -1.97 -5.15 28.13
CA ALA A 187 -2.78 -3.95 28.32
C ALA A 187 -3.45 -3.90 29.70
N LYS A 188 -3.20 -2.81 30.44
CA LYS A 188 -3.80 -2.54 31.76
C LYS A 188 -4.95 -1.52 31.72
N SER A 189 -5.24 -0.97 30.55
CA SER A 189 -6.33 -0.01 30.31
C SER A 189 -6.96 -0.30 28.95
N SER A 190 -8.18 0.19 28.72
CA SER A 190 -8.84 0.06 27.42
C SER A 190 -8.00 0.66 26.29
N LYS A 191 -8.00 0.01 25.12
CA LYS A 191 -7.19 0.38 23.94
C LYS A 191 -8.01 0.39 22.66
N ILE A 192 -7.63 1.26 21.71
CA ILE A 192 -8.04 1.14 20.31
C ILE A 192 -6.96 0.35 19.56
N VAL A 193 -7.31 -0.82 19.02
CA VAL A 193 -6.40 -1.67 18.24
C VAL A 193 -6.73 -1.52 16.76
N VAL A 194 -5.75 -1.09 15.96
CA VAL A 194 -5.93 -0.76 14.55
C VAL A 194 -5.14 -1.74 13.70
N GLU A 195 -5.86 -2.56 12.95
CA GLU A 195 -5.32 -3.41 11.90
C GLU A 195 -4.89 -2.53 10.71
N LYS A 196 -3.59 -2.50 10.40
CA LYS A 196 -2.99 -1.65 9.34
C LYS A 196 -2.44 -2.43 8.16
N SER A 197 -2.11 -3.70 8.38
CA SER A 197 -1.51 -4.57 7.37
C SER A 197 -2.50 -4.87 6.22
N THR A 198 -2.01 -5.46 5.14
CA THR A 198 -2.95 -6.08 4.19
C THR A 198 -3.34 -7.45 4.72
N VAL A 199 -4.60 -7.60 5.13
CA VAL A 199 -5.12 -8.84 5.73
C VAL A 199 -6.33 -9.37 4.95
N PRO A 200 -6.60 -10.69 5.00
CA PRO A 200 -7.85 -11.26 4.50
C PRO A 200 -9.07 -10.64 5.21
N CYS A 201 -10.17 -10.50 4.48
CA CYS A 201 -11.45 -10.10 5.07
C CYS A 201 -11.85 -11.07 6.20
N ARG A 202 -12.30 -10.51 7.33
CA ARG A 202 -12.58 -11.16 8.63
C ARG A 202 -11.37 -11.41 9.54
N THR A 203 -10.19 -10.85 9.26
CA THR A 203 -9.05 -10.93 10.20
C THR A 203 -9.34 -10.18 11.49
N ALA A 204 -9.98 -9.02 11.39
CA ALA A 204 -10.40 -8.23 12.54
C ALA A 204 -11.41 -8.98 13.43
N GLN A 205 -12.19 -9.93 12.87
CA GLN A 205 -13.04 -10.82 13.67
C GLN A 205 -12.22 -11.80 14.51
N SER A 206 -11.13 -12.35 13.96
CA SER A 206 -10.22 -13.21 14.73
C SER A 206 -9.53 -12.43 15.85
N MET A 207 -9.09 -11.20 15.56
CA MET A 207 -8.51 -10.31 16.58
C MET A 207 -9.53 -10.03 17.69
N ARG A 208 -10.78 -9.76 17.31
CA ARG A 208 -11.90 -9.52 18.23
C ARG A 208 -12.13 -10.68 19.17
N THR A 209 -12.22 -11.90 18.65
CA THR A 209 -12.40 -13.09 19.49
C THR A 209 -11.31 -13.21 20.56
N ILE A 210 -10.05 -12.89 20.21
CA ILE A 210 -8.93 -12.94 21.17
C ILE A 210 -9.06 -11.83 22.20
N LEU A 211 -9.30 -10.59 21.78
CA LEU A 211 -9.37 -9.43 22.68
C LEU A 211 -10.58 -9.51 23.61
N GLU A 212 -11.77 -9.85 23.10
CA GLU A 212 -12.99 -9.99 23.91
C GLU A 212 -12.88 -11.10 24.95
N ALA A 213 -12.23 -12.22 24.63
CA ALA A 213 -12.01 -13.31 25.59
C ALA A 213 -11.08 -12.93 26.75
N ASN A 214 -10.32 -11.83 26.62
CA ASN A 214 -9.39 -11.33 27.63
C ASN A 214 -9.81 -9.95 28.18
N SER A 215 -10.97 -9.42 27.78
CA SER A 215 -11.52 -8.18 28.33
C SER A 215 -11.98 -8.40 29.78
N THR A 216 -11.84 -7.36 30.60
CA THR A 216 -12.41 -7.29 31.96
C THR A 216 -13.37 -6.10 32.04
N PRO A 217 -14.15 -5.92 33.12
CA PRO A 217 -14.95 -4.71 33.31
C PRO A 217 -14.15 -3.40 33.24
N GLU A 218 -12.85 -3.44 33.56
CA GLU A 218 -11.93 -2.29 33.59
C GLU A 218 -11.12 -2.13 32.29
N VAL A 219 -10.96 -3.19 31.50
CA VAL A 219 -10.15 -3.20 30.26
C VAL A 219 -10.97 -3.75 29.10
N SER A 220 -11.23 -2.87 28.13
CA SER A 220 -11.96 -3.19 26.91
C SER A 220 -11.22 -2.77 25.65
N PHE A 221 -11.47 -3.44 24.55
CA PHE A 221 -10.76 -3.19 23.29
C PHE A 221 -11.75 -2.82 22.18
N GLN A 222 -11.43 -1.76 21.45
CA GLN A 222 -12.10 -1.44 20.19
C GLN A 222 -11.18 -1.80 19.03
N ILE A 223 -11.72 -2.43 17.99
CA ILE A 223 -10.94 -2.82 16.81
C ILE A 223 -11.37 -1.98 15.61
N LEU A 224 -10.37 -1.42 14.94
CA LEU A 224 -10.52 -0.73 13.67
C LEU A 224 -9.73 -1.45 12.59
N SER A 225 -10.21 -1.39 11.36
CA SER A 225 -9.40 -1.67 10.16
C SER A 225 -9.04 -0.34 9.52
N ASN A 226 -7.77 -0.10 9.27
CA ASN A 226 -7.29 1.10 8.58
C ASN A 226 -6.24 0.69 7.55
N PRO A 227 -6.66 0.15 6.39
CA PRO A 227 -5.72 -0.32 5.38
C PRO A 227 -4.76 0.79 4.92
N GLU A 228 -3.55 0.40 4.55
CA GLU A 228 -2.62 1.30 3.88
C GLU A 228 -2.95 1.39 2.37
N PHE A 229 -2.63 2.51 1.69
CA PHE A 229 -2.68 2.63 0.21
C PHE A 229 -1.43 3.27 -0.43
N LEU A 230 -0.32 3.30 0.30
CA LEU A 230 0.97 3.73 -0.19
C LEU A 230 1.54 2.77 -1.25
N ALA A 231 2.33 3.32 -2.16
CA ALA A 231 3.16 2.54 -3.06
C ALA A 231 4.64 2.79 -2.78
N GLU A 232 5.45 1.73 -2.81
CA GLU A 232 6.90 1.87 -2.66
C GLU A 232 7.49 2.80 -3.74
N GLY A 233 8.47 3.61 -3.36
CA GLY A 233 9.05 4.70 -4.15
C GLY A 233 8.25 6.01 -4.10
N THR A 234 7.01 6.00 -3.57
CA THR A 234 6.19 7.20 -3.38
C THR A 234 5.52 7.27 -2.02
N ALA A 235 5.98 6.48 -1.04
CA ALA A 235 5.26 6.25 0.20
C ALA A 235 4.98 7.54 0.98
N ILE A 236 5.98 8.41 1.10
CA ILE A 236 5.86 9.68 1.83
C ILE A 236 4.85 10.62 1.18
N ARG A 237 4.88 10.76 -0.15
CA ARG A 237 3.90 11.57 -0.88
C ARG A 237 2.49 11.04 -0.67
N ASP A 238 2.33 9.72 -0.78
CA ASP A 238 1.02 9.07 -0.67
C ASP A 238 0.45 9.17 0.75
N LEU A 239 1.30 9.21 1.80
CA LEU A 239 0.90 9.42 3.19
C LEU A 239 0.60 10.89 3.52
N LEU A 240 1.36 11.83 2.94
CA LEU A 240 1.17 13.27 3.16
C LEU A 240 -0.04 13.84 2.40
N SER A 241 -0.37 13.26 1.24
CA SER A 241 -1.50 13.70 0.42
C SER A 241 -2.25 12.50 -0.17
N PRO A 242 -2.91 11.68 0.68
CA PRO A 242 -3.60 10.50 0.22
C PRO A 242 -4.80 10.87 -0.66
N ASP A 243 -5.10 10.01 -1.63
CA ASP A 243 -6.37 10.04 -2.37
C ASP A 243 -7.56 9.86 -1.40
N ARG A 244 -7.40 8.96 -0.43
CA ARG A 244 -8.33 8.69 0.67
C ARG A 244 -7.65 8.01 1.85
N VAL A 245 -8.20 8.19 3.03
CA VAL A 245 -7.98 7.36 4.21
C VAL A 245 -9.24 6.52 4.42
N LEU A 246 -9.11 5.22 4.67
CA LEU A 246 -10.24 4.33 4.93
C LEU A 246 -10.19 3.81 6.36
N ILE A 247 -11.29 3.95 7.11
CA ILE A 247 -11.40 3.47 8.50
C ILE A 247 -12.69 2.65 8.66
N GLY A 248 -12.53 1.35 8.89
CA GLY A 248 -13.62 0.44 9.23
C GLY A 248 -13.77 0.26 10.73
N ALA A 249 -15.01 0.27 11.23
CA ALA A 249 -15.33 0.00 12.62
C ALA A 249 -16.58 -0.88 12.78
N LEU A 250 -16.74 -1.48 13.96
CA LEU A 250 -18.03 -2.06 14.32
C LEU A 250 -19.09 -0.96 14.45
N GLN A 251 -20.32 -1.25 14.04
CA GLN A 251 -21.44 -0.31 14.09
C GLN A 251 -22.10 -0.30 15.47
N THR A 252 -21.29 -0.08 16.50
CA THR A 252 -21.67 0.09 17.90
C THR A 252 -21.27 1.51 18.34
N GLU A 253 -21.85 2.00 19.44
CA GLU A 253 -21.51 3.33 19.96
C GLU A 253 -20.01 3.46 20.25
N GLU A 254 -19.43 2.48 20.94
CA GLU A 254 -17.99 2.45 21.25
C GLU A 254 -17.10 2.29 20.01
N GLY A 255 -17.55 1.52 19.01
CA GLY A 255 -16.83 1.38 17.75
C GLY A 255 -16.78 2.69 16.96
N ILE A 256 -17.89 3.45 16.95
CA ILE A 256 -17.96 4.77 16.30
C ILE A 256 -17.11 5.80 17.07
N LYS A 257 -17.10 5.77 18.41
CA LYS A 257 -16.21 6.62 19.21
C LYS A 257 -14.73 6.35 18.89
N ALA A 258 -14.33 5.08 18.83
CA ALA A 258 -12.97 4.71 18.45
C ALA A 258 -12.62 5.12 17.02
N GLN A 259 -13.56 4.96 16.08
CA GLN A 259 -13.41 5.42 14.70
C GLN A 259 -13.15 6.92 14.65
N ASN A 260 -13.96 7.72 15.36
CA ASN A 260 -13.81 9.18 15.41
C ASN A 260 -12.48 9.60 16.02
N ALA A 261 -12.01 8.90 17.06
CA ALA A 261 -10.69 9.16 17.63
C ALA A 261 -9.54 8.97 16.61
N LEU A 262 -9.63 7.97 15.72
CA LEU A 262 -8.66 7.81 14.64
C LEU A 262 -8.87 8.82 13.49
N VAL A 263 -10.12 9.20 13.19
CA VAL A 263 -10.42 10.27 12.24
C VAL A 263 -9.75 11.57 12.68
N GLU A 264 -9.86 11.93 13.96
CA GLU A 264 -9.24 13.13 14.53
C GLU A 264 -7.73 13.15 14.31
N VAL A 265 -7.04 12.02 14.49
CA VAL A 265 -5.60 11.89 14.18
C VAL A 265 -5.33 12.25 12.72
N TYR A 266 -6.03 11.60 11.77
CA TYR A 266 -5.81 11.86 10.34
C TYR A 266 -6.19 13.29 9.91
N THR A 267 -7.21 13.89 10.52
CA THR A 267 -7.68 15.24 10.14
C THR A 267 -6.75 16.38 10.58
N HIS A 268 -5.62 16.07 11.24
CA HIS A 268 -4.54 17.04 11.43
C HIS A 268 -3.91 17.48 10.10
N TRP A 269 -3.94 16.63 9.06
CA TRP A 269 -3.39 16.98 7.75
C TRP A 269 -4.21 16.50 6.55
N VAL A 270 -5.08 15.50 6.73
CA VAL A 270 -5.95 15.00 5.67
C VAL A 270 -7.30 15.72 5.73
N PRO A 271 -7.76 16.35 4.62
CA PRO A 271 -9.09 16.93 4.57
C PRO A 271 -10.18 15.90 4.90
N ASN A 272 -11.18 16.29 5.69
CA ASN A 272 -12.20 15.38 6.21
C ASN A 272 -12.94 14.65 5.07
N GLU A 273 -13.17 15.31 3.93
CA GLU A 273 -13.81 14.73 2.75
C GLU A 273 -13.03 13.56 2.11
N ARG A 274 -11.74 13.41 2.44
CA ARG A 274 -10.91 12.27 2.01
C ARG A 274 -10.84 11.16 3.06
N VAL A 275 -11.45 11.33 4.24
CA VAL A 275 -11.51 10.29 5.27
C VAL A 275 -12.84 9.56 5.15
N ILE A 276 -12.79 8.32 4.68
CA ILE A 276 -13.96 7.46 4.47
C ILE A 276 -14.12 6.53 5.67
N THR A 277 -15.24 6.64 6.37
CA THR A 277 -15.64 5.75 7.45
C THR A 277 -16.62 4.70 6.96
N THR A 278 -16.41 3.43 7.33
CA THR A 278 -17.28 2.31 6.94
C THR A 278 -17.35 1.24 8.03
N ASN A 279 -18.02 0.11 7.76
CA ASN A 279 -17.97 -1.04 8.65
C ASN A 279 -16.64 -1.80 8.50
N LEU A 280 -16.28 -2.56 9.53
CA LEU A 280 -15.01 -3.27 9.65
C LEU A 280 -14.68 -4.15 8.43
N TRP A 281 -15.60 -5.00 7.98
CA TRP A 281 -15.37 -5.93 6.88
C TRP A 281 -15.34 -5.26 5.51
N SER A 282 -16.15 -4.21 5.32
CA SER A 282 -16.10 -3.39 4.10
C SER A 282 -14.75 -2.71 3.95
N SER A 283 -14.10 -2.30 5.05
CA SER A 283 -12.75 -1.75 5.01
C SER A 283 -11.72 -2.78 4.53
N GLU A 284 -11.68 -3.96 5.18
CA GLU A 284 -10.75 -5.04 4.82
C GLU A 284 -10.93 -5.48 3.35
N LEU A 285 -12.17 -5.72 2.92
CA LEU A 285 -12.46 -6.14 1.55
C LEU A 285 -12.11 -5.07 0.51
N SER A 286 -12.30 -3.79 0.83
CA SER A 286 -12.02 -2.69 -0.11
C SER A 286 -10.54 -2.62 -0.48
N LYS A 287 -9.62 -2.95 0.44
CA LYS A 287 -8.18 -3.02 0.14
C LYS A 287 -7.86 -4.14 -0.85
N LEU A 288 -8.36 -5.35 -0.60
CA LEU A 288 -8.18 -6.49 -1.52
C LEU A 288 -8.78 -6.19 -2.90
N ALA A 289 -10.01 -5.64 -2.93
CA ALA A 289 -10.70 -5.30 -4.17
C ALA A 289 -9.95 -4.22 -4.96
N ALA A 290 -9.47 -3.15 -4.32
CA ALA A 290 -8.73 -2.10 -4.99
C ALA A 290 -7.44 -2.62 -5.63
N ASN A 291 -6.66 -3.43 -4.89
CA ASN A 291 -5.43 -4.03 -5.42
C ASN A 291 -5.71 -5.03 -6.56
N ALA A 292 -6.78 -5.83 -6.44
CA ALA A 292 -7.21 -6.74 -7.50
C ALA A 292 -7.62 -5.99 -8.77
N MET A 293 -8.35 -4.88 -8.66
CA MET A 293 -8.74 -4.04 -9.80
C MET A 293 -7.53 -3.35 -10.46
N LEU A 294 -6.56 -2.86 -9.67
CA LEU A 294 -5.33 -2.28 -10.21
C LEU A 294 -4.52 -3.31 -11.01
N ALA A 295 -4.32 -4.50 -10.45
CA ALA A 295 -3.63 -5.59 -11.12
C ALA A 295 -4.40 -6.10 -12.35
N GLN A 296 -5.73 -6.15 -12.28
CA GLN A 296 -6.58 -6.53 -13.41
C GLN A 296 -6.35 -5.61 -14.61
N ARG A 297 -6.24 -4.29 -14.41
CA ARG A 297 -5.94 -3.35 -15.51
C ARG A 297 -4.62 -3.67 -16.21
N ILE A 298 -3.58 -4.01 -15.44
CA ILE A 298 -2.26 -4.42 -15.98
C ILE A 298 -2.41 -5.73 -16.77
N SER A 299 -3.07 -6.74 -16.22
CA SER A 299 -3.30 -8.00 -16.93
C SER A 299 -4.16 -7.83 -18.18
N SER A 300 -5.17 -6.95 -18.14
CA SER A 300 -6.01 -6.63 -19.31
C SER A 300 -5.21 -5.98 -20.43
N ILE A 301 -4.38 -4.96 -20.13
CA ILE A 301 -3.55 -4.33 -21.17
C ILE A 301 -2.43 -5.25 -21.65
N ASN A 302 -1.90 -6.11 -20.79
CA ASN A 302 -0.96 -7.16 -21.18
C ASN A 302 -1.61 -8.20 -22.11
N ALA A 303 -2.86 -8.58 -21.88
CA ALA A 303 -3.59 -9.43 -22.81
C ALA A 303 -3.75 -8.78 -24.19
N LEU A 304 -4.09 -7.48 -24.22
CA LEU A 304 -4.17 -6.70 -25.46
C LEU A 304 -2.80 -6.56 -26.15
N SER A 305 -1.71 -6.50 -25.39
CA SER A 305 -0.34 -6.46 -25.96
C SER A 305 -0.05 -7.67 -26.85
N ALA A 306 -0.50 -8.87 -26.46
CA ALA A 306 -0.33 -10.06 -27.29
C ALA A 306 -1.17 -10.01 -28.58
N ILE A 307 -2.37 -9.42 -28.52
CA ILE A 307 -3.18 -9.18 -29.72
C ILE A 307 -2.48 -8.17 -30.64
N CYS A 308 -1.96 -7.07 -30.09
CA CYS A 308 -1.23 -6.05 -30.84
C CYS A 308 -0.03 -6.64 -31.59
N GLU A 309 0.74 -7.50 -30.91
CA GLU A 309 1.84 -8.25 -31.52
C GLU A 309 1.37 -9.18 -32.66
N ALA A 310 0.18 -9.76 -32.57
CA ALA A 310 -0.35 -10.66 -33.60
C ALA A 310 -0.98 -9.93 -34.79
N THR A 311 -1.51 -8.73 -34.58
CA THR A 311 -2.28 -7.98 -35.59
C THR A 311 -1.54 -6.79 -36.21
N GLY A 312 -0.40 -6.38 -35.63
CA GLY A 312 0.36 -5.21 -36.07
C GLY A 312 -0.08 -3.88 -35.44
N ALA A 313 -0.97 -3.91 -34.45
CA ALA A 313 -1.29 -2.72 -33.66
C ALA A 313 -0.17 -2.39 -32.65
N ASP A 314 -0.18 -1.17 -32.10
CA ASP A 314 0.72 -0.73 -31.01
C ASP A 314 -0.06 -0.63 -29.69
N VAL A 315 0.39 -1.35 -28.66
CA VAL A 315 -0.24 -1.34 -27.34
C VAL A 315 -0.23 0.03 -26.65
N ASP A 316 0.78 0.88 -26.88
CA ASP A 316 0.82 2.23 -26.31
C ASP A 316 -0.27 3.11 -26.93
N GLU A 317 -0.53 2.97 -28.25
CA GLU A 317 -1.62 3.67 -28.93
C GLU A 317 -3.00 3.20 -28.45
N VAL A 318 -3.18 1.88 -28.32
CA VAL A 318 -4.41 1.28 -27.79
C VAL A 318 -4.65 1.74 -26.34
N ALA A 319 -3.62 1.66 -25.48
CA ALA A 319 -3.70 2.10 -24.09
C ALA A 319 -4.07 3.59 -24.00
N TYR A 320 -3.43 4.43 -24.82
CA TYR A 320 -3.70 5.86 -24.88
C TYR A 320 -5.14 6.14 -25.30
N ALA A 321 -5.61 5.51 -26.38
CA ALA A 321 -6.98 5.70 -26.88
C ALA A 321 -8.03 5.25 -25.85
N CYS A 322 -7.87 4.07 -25.25
CA CYS A 322 -8.76 3.59 -24.19
C CYS A 322 -8.73 4.50 -22.95
N GLY A 323 -7.54 4.94 -22.54
CA GLY A 323 -7.34 5.77 -21.36
C GLY A 323 -7.92 7.18 -21.46
N ARG A 324 -8.29 7.64 -22.66
CA ARG A 324 -9.00 8.92 -22.86
C ARG A 324 -10.45 8.90 -22.38
N ASP A 325 -11.07 7.74 -22.30
CA ASP A 325 -12.40 7.62 -21.68
C ASP A 325 -12.26 7.80 -20.18
N SER A 326 -12.84 8.88 -19.64
CA SER A 326 -12.72 9.24 -18.23
C SER A 326 -13.34 8.21 -17.26
N ARG A 327 -14.21 7.32 -17.76
CA ARG A 327 -14.78 6.21 -16.96
C ARG A 327 -13.75 5.10 -16.73
N LEU A 328 -12.78 4.95 -17.64
CA LEU A 328 -11.66 4.03 -17.50
C LEU A 328 -10.46 4.75 -16.87
N GLY A 329 -10.14 5.95 -17.34
CA GLY A 329 -8.97 6.73 -16.97
C GLY A 329 -7.63 6.16 -17.50
N PRO A 330 -6.56 6.97 -17.52
CA PRO A 330 -5.30 6.63 -18.19
C PRO A 330 -4.30 5.84 -17.33
N LYS A 331 -4.51 5.78 -16.01
CA LYS A 331 -3.55 5.18 -15.06
C LYS A 331 -3.57 3.65 -15.14
N PHE A 332 -2.46 2.99 -14.79
CA PHE A 332 -2.35 1.52 -14.76
C PHE A 332 -2.67 0.82 -16.10
N LEU A 333 -2.42 1.49 -17.22
CA LEU A 333 -2.59 0.96 -18.58
C LEU A 333 -1.24 0.85 -19.34
N LYS A 334 -0.11 0.76 -18.62
CA LYS A 334 1.19 0.53 -19.26
C LYS A 334 1.43 -0.98 -19.32
N ALA A 335 1.56 -1.52 -20.53
CA ALA A 335 1.94 -2.92 -20.71
C ALA A 335 3.37 -3.15 -20.20
N SER A 336 3.65 -4.38 -19.77
CA SER A 336 4.96 -4.79 -19.26
C SER A 336 5.14 -6.30 -19.38
N VAL A 337 6.34 -6.78 -19.05
CA VAL A 337 6.66 -8.21 -18.94
C VAL A 337 5.81 -8.93 -17.87
N GLY A 338 5.27 -8.18 -16.92
CA GLY A 338 4.41 -8.67 -15.84
C GLY A 338 4.48 -7.73 -14.65
N PHE A 339 3.41 -7.66 -13.87
CA PHE A 339 3.47 -7.00 -12.56
C PHE A 339 4.21 -7.89 -11.57
N GLY A 340 4.82 -7.25 -10.57
CA GLY A 340 5.42 -7.88 -9.40
C GLY A 340 5.06 -7.14 -8.12
N GLY A 341 5.91 -7.27 -7.11
CA GLY A 341 5.71 -6.66 -5.79
C GLY A 341 4.90 -7.55 -4.86
N SER A 342 5.07 -7.32 -3.55
CA SER A 342 4.48 -8.17 -2.51
C SER A 342 2.95 -8.08 -2.34
N CYS A 343 2.30 -7.12 -3.01
CA CYS A 343 0.87 -6.85 -2.84
C CYS A 343 0.00 -7.57 -3.88
N PHE A 344 0.17 -7.31 -5.19
CA PHE A 344 -0.84 -7.70 -6.18
C PHE A 344 -1.12 -9.20 -6.23
N GLN A 345 -0.10 -10.04 -6.45
CA GLN A 345 -0.30 -11.49 -6.54
C GLN A 345 -0.85 -12.06 -5.23
N LYS A 346 -0.26 -11.65 -4.10
CA LYS A 346 -0.68 -12.08 -2.77
C LYS A 346 -2.15 -11.75 -2.50
N ASP A 347 -2.57 -10.53 -2.77
CA ASP A 347 -3.92 -10.05 -2.42
C ASP A 347 -4.98 -10.69 -3.33
N ILE A 348 -4.67 -10.88 -4.61
CA ILE A 348 -5.57 -11.59 -5.54
C ILE A 348 -5.71 -13.05 -5.14
N LEU A 349 -4.60 -13.74 -4.81
CA LEU A 349 -4.67 -15.14 -4.39
C LEU A 349 -5.40 -15.30 -3.05
N ASN A 350 -5.27 -14.32 -2.13
CA ASN A 350 -6.11 -14.27 -0.93
C ASN A 350 -7.59 -14.08 -1.26
N LEU A 351 -7.93 -13.21 -2.23
CA LEU A 351 -9.31 -13.01 -2.68
C LEU A 351 -9.89 -14.27 -3.35
N VAL A 352 -9.09 -14.97 -4.15
CA VAL A 352 -9.43 -16.27 -4.75
C VAL A 352 -9.71 -17.29 -3.66
N TYR A 353 -8.79 -17.45 -2.69
CA TYR A 353 -8.96 -18.38 -1.59
C TYR A 353 -10.18 -18.05 -0.72
N LEU A 354 -10.40 -16.77 -0.40
CA LEU A 354 -11.59 -16.31 0.31
C LEU A 354 -12.87 -16.68 -0.44
N SER A 355 -12.89 -16.49 -1.76
CA SER A 355 -14.03 -16.85 -2.61
C SER A 355 -14.29 -18.36 -2.58
N GLU A 356 -13.24 -19.19 -2.63
CA GLU A 356 -13.36 -20.65 -2.49
C GLU A 356 -13.92 -21.05 -1.11
N GLN A 357 -13.44 -20.43 -0.02
CA GLN A 357 -13.94 -20.69 1.34
C GLN A 357 -15.41 -20.27 1.54
N LEU A 358 -15.88 -19.29 0.76
CA LEU A 358 -17.28 -18.84 0.76
C LEU A 358 -18.16 -19.63 -0.22
N ASN A 359 -17.65 -20.69 -0.85
CA ASN A 359 -18.33 -21.48 -1.88
C ASN A 359 -18.76 -20.65 -3.10
N LEU A 360 -17.89 -19.74 -3.57
CA LEU A 360 -18.08 -18.89 -4.76
C LEU A 360 -17.04 -19.22 -5.85
N PRO A 361 -17.09 -20.40 -6.47
CA PRO A 361 -16.06 -20.86 -7.41
C PRO A 361 -15.96 -20.02 -8.69
N GLU A 362 -17.06 -19.44 -9.17
CA GLU A 362 -17.05 -18.56 -10.35
C GLU A 362 -16.30 -17.25 -10.07
N VAL A 363 -16.48 -16.70 -8.86
CA VAL A 363 -15.77 -15.49 -8.40
C VAL A 363 -14.28 -15.78 -8.23
N ALA A 364 -13.94 -16.94 -7.65
CA ALA A 364 -12.57 -17.41 -7.54
C ALA A 364 -11.91 -17.53 -8.93
N ALA A 365 -12.58 -18.19 -9.87
CA ALA A 365 -12.09 -18.39 -11.23
C ALA A 365 -11.87 -17.06 -11.97
N TYR A 366 -12.78 -16.09 -11.80
CA TYR A 366 -12.66 -14.76 -12.40
C TYR A 366 -11.40 -14.02 -11.94
N TRP A 367 -11.18 -13.91 -10.63
CA TRP A 367 -10.00 -13.20 -10.11
C TRP A 367 -8.69 -13.96 -10.39
N LYS A 368 -8.73 -15.29 -10.42
CA LYS A 368 -7.57 -16.13 -10.75
C LYS A 368 -7.05 -15.87 -12.17
N GLN A 369 -7.90 -15.45 -13.11
CA GLN A 369 -7.47 -15.07 -14.47
C GLN A 369 -6.45 -13.93 -14.47
N VAL A 370 -6.51 -13.01 -13.50
CA VAL A 370 -5.57 -11.89 -13.41
C VAL A 370 -4.14 -12.41 -13.21
N VAL A 371 -3.96 -13.40 -12.33
CA VAL A 371 -2.66 -14.04 -12.07
C VAL A 371 -2.25 -14.95 -13.22
N ILE A 372 -3.17 -15.75 -13.76
CA ILE A 372 -2.88 -16.62 -14.91
C ILE A 372 -2.37 -15.81 -16.12
N MET A 373 -2.99 -14.65 -16.39
CA MET A 373 -2.58 -13.76 -17.47
C MET A 373 -1.19 -13.14 -17.20
N ASN A 374 -0.87 -12.79 -15.95
CA ASN A 374 0.46 -12.30 -15.58
C ASN A 374 1.54 -13.35 -15.82
N GLU A 375 1.30 -14.60 -15.41
CA GLU A 375 2.24 -15.70 -15.64
C GLU A 375 2.36 -16.09 -17.11
N TYR A 376 1.27 -16.00 -17.87
CA TYR A 376 1.31 -16.14 -19.32
C TYR A 376 2.18 -15.06 -19.98
N GLN A 377 2.08 -13.80 -19.54
CA GLN A 377 2.87 -12.67 -20.06
C GLN A 377 4.39 -12.91 -19.86
N LYS A 378 4.80 -13.34 -18.66
CA LYS A 378 6.20 -13.67 -18.37
C LYS A 378 6.70 -14.79 -19.28
N LYS A 379 5.95 -15.91 -19.35
CA LYS A 379 6.31 -17.10 -20.14
C LYS A 379 6.37 -16.82 -21.63
N ARG A 380 5.42 -16.06 -22.19
CA ARG A 380 5.42 -15.75 -23.63
C ARG A 380 6.62 -14.86 -24.01
N PHE A 381 7.03 -13.96 -23.10
CA PHE A 381 8.18 -13.09 -23.33
C PHE A 381 9.48 -13.89 -23.35
N VAL A 382 9.68 -14.80 -22.37
CA VAL A 382 10.80 -15.76 -22.36
C VAL A 382 10.81 -16.60 -23.64
N ARG A 383 9.66 -17.17 -24.03
CA ARG A 383 9.54 -17.96 -25.25
C ARG A 383 9.92 -17.15 -26.50
N LYS A 384 9.48 -15.90 -26.59
CA LYS A 384 9.82 -15.00 -27.70
C LYS A 384 11.33 -14.78 -27.78
N ILE A 385 12.01 -14.59 -26.65
CA ILE A 385 13.47 -14.45 -26.58
C ILE A 385 14.14 -15.72 -27.12
N ILE A 386 13.79 -16.89 -26.59
CA ILE A 386 14.39 -18.17 -27.00
C ILE A 386 14.17 -18.44 -28.48
N THR A 387 12.95 -18.27 -28.99
CA THR A 387 12.64 -18.47 -30.41
C THR A 387 13.39 -17.50 -31.31
N THR A 388 13.53 -16.23 -30.89
CA THR A 388 14.26 -15.21 -31.65
C THR A 388 15.78 -15.49 -31.66
N LEU A 389 16.31 -16.06 -30.58
CA LEU A 389 17.70 -16.53 -30.46
C LEU A 389 17.86 -17.96 -31.00
N PHE A 390 17.16 -18.28 -32.09
CA PHE A 390 17.29 -19.52 -32.85
C PHE A 390 16.92 -20.79 -32.06
N ASN A 391 15.95 -20.68 -31.16
CA ASN A 391 15.48 -21.76 -30.28
C ASN A 391 16.55 -22.34 -29.34
N THR A 392 17.63 -21.60 -29.07
CA THR A 392 18.64 -22.00 -28.08
C THR A 392 19.35 -20.81 -27.45
N ILE A 393 19.41 -20.80 -26.12
CA ILE A 393 20.22 -19.84 -25.35
C ILE A 393 21.31 -20.51 -24.52
N THR A 394 21.57 -21.79 -24.76
CA THR A 394 22.63 -22.55 -24.09
C THR A 394 23.99 -21.90 -24.31
N ASN A 395 24.69 -21.59 -23.22
CA ASN A 395 25.96 -20.87 -23.17
C ASN A 395 25.97 -19.45 -23.77
N LYS A 396 24.83 -18.92 -24.22
CA LYS A 396 24.72 -17.52 -24.66
C LYS A 396 24.80 -16.60 -23.46
N LYS A 397 25.45 -15.44 -23.64
CA LYS A 397 25.45 -14.40 -22.60
C LYS A 397 24.23 -13.51 -22.79
N ILE A 398 23.38 -13.44 -21.78
CA ILE A 398 22.16 -12.63 -21.76
C ILE A 398 22.32 -11.55 -20.68
N ALA A 399 22.34 -10.29 -21.10
CA ALA A 399 22.35 -9.16 -20.18
C ALA A 399 20.92 -8.85 -19.72
N VAL A 400 20.67 -8.83 -18.42
CA VAL A 400 19.39 -8.48 -17.81
C VAL A 400 19.55 -7.15 -17.09
N LEU A 401 18.86 -6.13 -17.60
CA LEU A 401 18.86 -4.78 -17.06
C LEU A 401 17.61 -4.59 -16.18
N GLY A 402 17.85 -4.47 -14.89
CA GLY A 402 16.85 -4.35 -13.83
C GLY A 402 16.47 -5.70 -13.21
N PHE A 403 16.43 -5.72 -11.88
CA PHE A 403 16.05 -6.87 -11.06
C PHE A 403 14.93 -6.55 -10.07
N ALA A 404 14.82 -5.30 -9.61
CA ALA A 404 13.70 -4.84 -8.78
C ALA A 404 12.35 -5.04 -9.49
N PHE A 405 11.24 -5.12 -8.74
CA PHE A 405 9.94 -5.35 -9.38
C PHE A 405 9.42 -4.13 -10.17
N LYS A 406 9.90 -2.94 -9.82
CA LYS A 406 9.65 -1.63 -10.45
C LYS A 406 10.83 -0.69 -10.18
N LYS A 407 10.85 0.47 -10.84
CA LYS A 407 11.86 1.51 -10.55
C LYS A 407 11.68 2.14 -9.16
N ASP A 408 12.73 2.83 -8.72
CA ASP A 408 12.82 3.62 -7.48
C ASP A 408 12.67 2.82 -6.18
N THR A 409 12.94 1.52 -6.21
CA THR A 409 12.98 0.63 -5.03
C THR A 409 14.08 -0.43 -5.19
N GLY A 410 14.57 -0.95 -4.06
CA GLY A 410 15.42 -2.15 -4.00
C GLY A 410 14.64 -3.44 -3.76
N ASP A 411 13.30 -3.39 -3.71
CA ASP A 411 12.45 -4.55 -3.47
C ASP A 411 12.36 -5.46 -4.70
N THR A 412 12.54 -6.75 -4.46
CA THR A 412 12.61 -7.81 -5.47
C THR A 412 11.44 -8.80 -5.36
N ARG A 413 10.59 -8.68 -4.33
CA ARG A 413 9.49 -9.62 -4.08
C ARG A 413 8.58 -9.73 -5.30
N GLU A 414 8.36 -10.97 -5.76
CA GLU A 414 7.57 -11.30 -6.95
C GLU A 414 8.03 -10.57 -8.24
N SER A 415 9.30 -10.14 -8.32
CA SER A 415 9.84 -9.52 -9.51
C SER A 415 9.77 -10.45 -10.72
N ALA A 416 9.36 -9.92 -11.87
CA ALA A 416 9.38 -10.66 -13.12
C ALA A 416 10.81 -11.09 -13.52
N ALA A 417 11.84 -10.35 -13.09
CA ALA A 417 13.23 -10.70 -13.35
C ALA A 417 13.60 -12.07 -12.77
N ILE A 418 13.12 -12.40 -11.56
CA ILE A 418 13.36 -13.69 -10.92
C ILE A 418 12.80 -14.83 -11.78
N THR A 419 11.57 -14.69 -12.27
CA THR A 419 10.93 -15.69 -13.15
C THR A 419 11.68 -15.86 -14.46
N LEU A 420 12.05 -14.76 -15.12
CA LEU A 420 12.78 -14.79 -16.40
C LEU A 420 14.15 -15.44 -16.25
N ILE A 421 14.92 -15.02 -15.24
CA ILE A 421 16.29 -15.51 -15.01
C ILE A 421 16.28 -17.00 -14.67
N LYS A 422 15.30 -17.45 -13.88
CA LYS A 422 15.08 -18.87 -13.63
C LYS A 422 14.94 -19.64 -14.94
N ASP A 423 14.06 -19.20 -15.84
CA ASP A 423 13.83 -19.89 -17.11
C ASP A 423 15.09 -19.84 -18.00
N PHE A 424 15.85 -18.74 -17.98
CA PHE A 424 17.13 -18.65 -18.71
C PHE A 424 18.20 -19.61 -18.17
N ILE A 425 18.28 -19.78 -16.85
CA ILE A 425 19.19 -20.74 -16.23
C ILE A 425 18.79 -22.17 -16.59
N GLN A 426 17.50 -22.48 -16.62
CA GLN A 426 16.98 -23.79 -17.05
C GLN A 426 17.33 -24.12 -18.52
N GLU A 427 17.47 -23.11 -19.37
CA GLU A 427 17.94 -23.23 -20.76
C GLU A 427 19.48 -23.12 -20.89
N HIS A 428 20.18 -23.15 -19.76
CA HIS A 428 21.65 -23.09 -19.64
C HIS A 428 22.28 -21.80 -20.20
N ALA A 429 21.59 -20.67 -20.11
CA ALA A 429 22.18 -19.36 -20.44
C ALA A 429 23.21 -18.92 -19.37
N ARG A 430 24.07 -17.98 -19.77
CA ARG A 430 24.93 -17.20 -18.86
C ARG A 430 24.30 -15.82 -18.69
N VAL A 431 23.82 -15.50 -17.50
CA VAL A 431 23.04 -14.30 -17.24
C VAL A 431 23.92 -13.24 -16.58
N ALA A 432 24.05 -12.06 -17.18
CA ALA A 432 24.72 -10.92 -16.56
C ALA A 432 23.68 -9.88 -16.11
N ILE A 433 23.59 -9.63 -14.81
CA ILE A 433 22.52 -8.83 -14.19
C ILE A 433 23.10 -7.49 -13.76
N TYR A 434 22.39 -6.41 -14.06
CA TYR A 434 22.65 -5.09 -13.48
C TYR A 434 21.35 -4.47 -12.97
N ASP A 435 21.33 -4.06 -11.70
CA ASP A 435 20.29 -3.23 -11.11
C ASP A 435 20.95 -2.14 -10.26
N PRO A 436 20.53 -0.86 -10.37
CA PRO A 436 21.16 0.25 -9.67
C PRO A 436 20.91 0.30 -8.16
N LYS A 437 19.94 -0.46 -7.63
CA LYS A 437 19.51 -0.37 -6.22
C LYS A 437 19.37 -1.70 -5.49
N VAL A 438 19.26 -2.82 -6.19
CA VAL A 438 19.19 -4.14 -5.54
C VAL A 438 20.58 -4.60 -5.10
N GLU A 439 20.70 -4.92 -3.82
CA GLU A 439 21.93 -5.46 -3.24
C GLU A 439 22.28 -6.84 -3.83
N HIS A 440 23.58 -7.08 -4.08
CA HIS A 440 24.05 -8.33 -4.72
C HIS A 440 23.61 -9.58 -3.95
N GLU A 441 23.67 -9.54 -2.61
CA GLU A 441 23.29 -10.68 -1.78
C GLU A 441 21.78 -10.98 -1.88
N GLN A 442 20.94 -9.96 -2.05
CA GLN A 442 19.50 -10.15 -2.25
C GLN A 442 19.22 -10.89 -3.56
N ILE A 443 19.93 -10.54 -4.65
CA ILE A 443 19.83 -11.23 -5.95
C ILE A 443 20.18 -12.71 -5.79
N TYR A 444 21.28 -13.03 -5.10
CA TYR A 444 21.68 -14.42 -4.86
C TYR A 444 20.65 -15.18 -4.01
N MET A 445 20.12 -14.54 -2.97
CA MET A 445 19.08 -15.13 -2.11
C MET A 445 17.82 -15.46 -2.89
N ASP A 446 17.30 -14.51 -3.67
CA ASP A 446 16.07 -14.68 -4.44
C ASP A 446 16.20 -15.77 -5.50
N LEU A 447 17.35 -15.82 -6.18
CA LEU A 447 17.61 -16.85 -7.20
C LEU A 447 17.90 -18.22 -6.61
N SER A 448 18.35 -18.29 -5.35
CA SER A 448 18.62 -19.55 -4.64
C SER A 448 17.43 -20.04 -3.80
N GLU A 449 16.28 -19.35 -3.82
CA GLU A 449 15.10 -19.83 -3.10
C GLU A 449 14.63 -21.18 -3.66
N PRO A 450 14.20 -22.13 -2.79
CA PRO A 450 13.69 -23.42 -3.24
C PRO A 450 12.56 -23.26 -4.27
N GLY A 451 12.74 -23.87 -5.44
CA GLY A 451 11.81 -23.74 -6.55
C GLY A 451 12.11 -22.58 -7.51
N VAL A 452 13.16 -21.78 -7.27
CA VAL A 452 13.75 -20.85 -8.24
C VAL A 452 14.95 -21.53 -8.92
N VAL A 453 16.09 -21.64 -8.22
CA VAL A 453 17.24 -22.48 -8.61
C VAL A 453 17.70 -23.29 -7.39
N ASP A 454 17.96 -24.58 -7.56
CA ASP A 454 18.08 -25.53 -6.45
C ASP A 454 19.23 -25.23 -5.46
N THR A 455 20.34 -24.63 -5.91
CA THR A 455 21.45 -24.28 -5.02
C THR A 455 22.17 -23.00 -5.45
N ARG A 456 22.72 -22.25 -4.48
CA ARG A 456 23.58 -21.08 -4.71
C ARG A 456 24.76 -21.38 -5.63
N LYS A 457 25.36 -22.58 -5.51
CA LYS A 457 26.47 -23.00 -6.37
C LYS A 457 26.07 -23.11 -7.84
N GLU A 458 24.85 -23.55 -8.14
CA GLU A 458 24.35 -23.56 -9.52
C GLU A 458 24.06 -22.14 -10.01
N VAL A 459 23.47 -21.29 -9.17
CA VAL A 459 23.25 -19.87 -9.48
C VAL A 459 24.58 -19.19 -9.84
N GLU A 460 25.61 -19.33 -9.00
CA GLU A 460 26.93 -18.72 -9.20
C GLU A 460 27.66 -19.19 -10.47
N LYS A 461 27.35 -20.38 -11.01
CA LYS A 461 27.90 -20.84 -12.30
C LYS A 461 27.28 -20.13 -13.49
N HIS A 462 26.03 -19.72 -13.36
CA HIS A 462 25.22 -19.19 -14.46
C HIS A 462 25.08 -17.68 -14.42
N ILE A 463 25.22 -17.04 -13.24
CA ILE A 463 25.00 -15.60 -13.10
C ILE A 463 26.28 -14.82 -12.83
N GLN A 464 26.35 -13.62 -13.40
CA GLN A 464 27.30 -12.57 -13.06
C GLN A 464 26.50 -11.34 -12.65
N ILE A 465 26.78 -10.76 -11.48
CA ILE A 465 26.21 -9.47 -11.08
C ILE A 465 27.24 -8.39 -11.44
N CYS A 466 26.83 -7.43 -12.27
CA CYS A 466 27.68 -6.41 -12.86
C CYS A 466 27.48 -5.06 -12.19
N GLY A 467 28.50 -4.19 -12.25
CA GLY A 467 28.44 -2.83 -11.69
C GLY A 467 27.85 -1.78 -12.63
N SER A 468 27.57 -2.13 -13.89
CA SER A 468 26.94 -1.23 -14.87
C SER A 468 26.23 -2.00 -15.99
N ALA A 469 25.30 -1.32 -16.68
CA ALA A 469 24.66 -1.85 -17.88
C ALA A 469 25.66 -2.18 -19.00
N TYR A 470 26.75 -1.42 -19.11
CA TYR A 470 27.81 -1.67 -20.10
C TYR A 470 28.53 -2.99 -19.83
N GLU A 471 28.93 -3.25 -18.58
CA GLU A 471 29.60 -4.50 -18.21
C GLU A 471 28.69 -5.72 -18.41
N ALA A 472 27.40 -5.57 -18.07
CA ALA A 472 26.41 -6.61 -18.30
C ALA A 472 26.29 -6.95 -19.80
N ALA A 473 26.28 -5.94 -20.67
CA ALA A 473 26.11 -6.12 -22.10
C ALA A 473 27.38 -6.51 -22.89
N GLU A 474 28.57 -6.32 -22.33
CA GLU A 474 29.84 -6.67 -22.98
C GLU A 474 29.87 -8.16 -23.38
N GLY A 475 30.04 -8.47 -24.66
CA GLY A 475 30.01 -9.83 -25.20
C GLY A 475 28.65 -10.53 -25.09
N ALA A 476 27.56 -9.82 -24.82
CA ALA A 476 26.22 -10.40 -24.76
C ALA A 476 25.64 -10.68 -26.16
N ASP A 477 24.85 -11.75 -26.28
CA ASP A 477 24.01 -12.06 -27.45
C ASP A 477 22.71 -11.23 -27.43
N ALA A 478 22.20 -10.95 -26.24
CA ALA A 478 20.97 -10.17 -26.06
C ALA A 478 21.01 -9.30 -24.81
N VAL A 479 20.35 -8.15 -24.88
CA VAL A 479 20.02 -7.27 -23.75
C VAL A 479 18.51 -7.33 -23.49
N ILE A 480 18.11 -7.61 -22.26
CA ILE A 480 16.72 -7.72 -21.81
C ILE A 480 16.46 -6.64 -20.77
N ILE A 481 15.55 -5.71 -21.05
CA ILE A 481 15.13 -4.68 -20.09
C ILE A 481 13.90 -5.20 -19.35
N VAL A 482 14.03 -5.40 -18.04
CA VAL A 482 12.99 -6.02 -17.20
C VAL A 482 12.45 -5.06 -16.14
N THR A 483 13.14 -3.95 -15.87
CA THR A 483 12.70 -2.90 -14.93
C THR A 483 12.87 -1.52 -15.55
N GLU A 484 11.87 -0.65 -15.39
CA GLU A 484 11.79 0.67 -16.03
C GLU A 484 12.64 1.77 -15.38
N TRP A 485 13.87 1.45 -14.97
CA TRP A 485 14.80 2.45 -14.45
C TRP A 485 15.07 3.55 -15.49
N ASP A 486 14.99 4.81 -15.07
CA ASP A 486 15.18 5.94 -16.00
C ASP A 486 16.60 5.96 -16.59
N GLU A 487 17.59 5.37 -15.92
CA GLU A 487 18.96 5.15 -16.42
C GLU A 487 18.98 4.34 -17.73
N PHE A 488 18.03 3.45 -17.97
CA PHE A 488 17.99 2.61 -19.17
C PHE A 488 17.31 3.28 -20.37
N ARG A 489 16.90 4.55 -20.26
CA ARG A 489 16.37 5.30 -21.40
C ARG A 489 17.48 5.63 -22.39
N ASP A 490 17.14 5.74 -23.68
CA ASP A 490 18.10 6.03 -24.75
C ASP A 490 18.67 7.46 -24.71
N GLU A 491 18.14 8.32 -23.85
CA GLU A 491 18.68 9.63 -23.49
C GLU A 491 19.76 9.58 -22.40
N ASN A 492 19.81 8.50 -21.62
CA ASN A 492 20.72 8.34 -20.47
C ASN A 492 21.77 7.24 -20.68
N LEU A 493 21.52 6.27 -21.56
CA LEU A 493 22.40 5.14 -21.83
C LEU A 493 22.93 5.16 -23.27
N ASP A 494 24.24 5.03 -23.43
CA ASP A 494 24.90 4.99 -24.74
C ASP A 494 24.74 3.61 -25.38
N TYR A 495 23.70 3.46 -26.19
CA TYR A 495 23.41 2.22 -26.90
C TYR A 495 24.36 1.93 -28.07
N GLU A 496 25.07 2.92 -28.61
CA GLU A 496 26.09 2.68 -29.65
C GLU A 496 27.28 1.94 -29.03
N LYS A 497 27.71 2.39 -27.84
CA LYS A 497 28.75 1.71 -27.07
C LYS A 497 28.33 0.30 -26.66
N ILE A 498 27.10 0.12 -26.19
CA ILE A 498 26.56 -1.22 -25.87
C ILE A 498 26.56 -2.10 -27.13
N TYR A 499 26.08 -1.58 -28.27
CA TYR A 499 26.06 -2.32 -29.52
C TYR A 499 27.48 -2.75 -29.93
N ALA A 500 28.46 -1.87 -29.82
CA ALA A 500 29.85 -2.16 -30.19
C ALA A 500 30.43 -3.34 -29.38
N GLY A 501 30.12 -3.41 -28.08
CA GLY A 501 30.60 -4.48 -27.19
C GLY A 501 29.86 -5.82 -27.33
N MET A 502 28.69 -5.88 -27.97
CA MET A 502 27.88 -7.11 -28.07
C MET A 502 28.31 -8.06 -29.19
N ASN A 503 27.93 -9.34 -29.07
CA ASN A 503 28.01 -10.31 -30.17
C ASN A 503 27.01 -9.95 -31.29
N LYS A 504 27.29 -10.39 -32.53
CA LYS A 504 26.43 -10.11 -33.69
C LYS A 504 25.78 -11.40 -34.22
N PRO A 505 24.48 -11.36 -34.60
CA PRO A 505 23.55 -10.23 -34.48
C PRO A 505 23.21 -9.88 -33.02
N ALA A 506 23.17 -8.59 -32.70
CA ALA A 506 22.86 -8.09 -31.35
C ALA A 506 21.36 -7.89 -31.18
N PHE A 507 20.77 -8.55 -30.18
CA PHE A 507 19.33 -8.45 -29.90
C PHE A 507 19.04 -7.57 -28.69
N LEU A 508 17.93 -6.84 -28.74
CA LEU A 508 17.40 -6.12 -27.59
C LEU A 508 15.92 -6.44 -27.42
N PHE A 509 15.54 -6.81 -26.20
CA PHE A 509 14.16 -7.10 -25.82
C PHE A 509 13.73 -6.15 -24.72
N ASP A 510 12.80 -5.26 -25.06
CA ASP A 510 12.26 -4.28 -24.12
C ASP A 510 10.94 -4.79 -23.52
N GLY A 511 11.01 -5.24 -22.27
CA GLY A 511 9.87 -5.70 -21.49
C GLY A 511 9.10 -4.56 -20.80
N ARG A 512 9.51 -3.29 -20.96
CA ARG A 512 8.96 -2.13 -20.24
C ARG A 512 8.57 -0.96 -21.13
N LEU A 513 8.77 -1.06 -22.45
CA LEU A 513 8.41 -0.05 -23.44
C LEU A 513 9.07 1.30 -23.12
N LEU A 514 10.37 1.23 -22.85
CA LEU A 514 11.23 2.32 -22.39
C LEU A 514 12.04 2.94 -23.53
N VAL A 515 12.47 2.13 -24.52
CA VAL A 515 13.45 2.57 -25.52
C VAL A 515 12.82 2.97 -26.85
N ASN A 516 13.48 3.86 -27.58
CA ASN A 516 13.14 4.16 -28.97
C ASN A 516 13.64 3.04 -29.91
N ALA A 517 12.75 2.11 -30.27
CA ALA A 517 13.09 0.97 -31.11
C ALA A 517 13.62 1.36 -32.50
N ALA A 518 13.11 2.43 -33.12
CA ALA A 518 13.57 2.88 -34.44
C ALA A 518 15.04 3.32 -34.40
N LYS A 519 15.39 4.19 -33.44
CA LYS A 519 16.77 4.66 -33.21
C LYS A 519 17.73 3.49 -32.97
N LEU A 520 17.34 2.51 -32.15
CA LEU A 520 18.21 1.36 -31.87
C LEU A 520 18.38 0.42 -33.08
N ARG A 521 17.39 0.34 -33.98
CA ARG A 521 17.55 -0.41 -35.24
C ARG A 521 18.49 0.29 -36.21
N GLU A 522 18.54 1.62 -36.23
CA GLU A 522 19.52 2.39 -37.02
C GLU A 522 20.96 2.11 -36.58
N ILE A 523 21.19 1.94 -35.27
CA ILE A 523 22.49 1.49 -34.72
C ILE A 523 22.84 0.07 -35.19
N GLY A 524 21.81 -0.77 -35.40
CA GLY A 524 21.94 -2.13 -35.93
C GLY A 524 21.39 -3.24 -35.05
N PHE A 525 20.69 -2.91 -33.95
CA PHE A 525 20.04 -3.90 -33.10
C PHE A 525 18.86 -4.60 -33.79
N LYS A 526 18.63 -5.85 -33.41
CA LYS A 526 17.35 -6.55 -33.62
C LYS A 526 16.46 -6.32 -32.40
N VAL A 527 15.58 -5.33 -32.50
CA VAL A 527 14.76 -4.85 -31.37
C VAL A 527 13.37 -5.51 -31.37
N ASN A 528 12.99 -6.08 -30.22
CA ASN A 528 11.63 -6.53 -29.92
C ASN A 528 11.10 -5.77 -28.70
N VAL A 529 9.88 -5.27 -28.78
CA VAL A 529 9.20 -4.54 -27.70
C VAL A 529 7.86 -5.20 -27.43
N ILE A 530 7.49 -5.36 -26.16
CA ILE A 530 6.16 -5.88 -25.81
C ILE A 530 5.05 -5.04 -26.45
N GLY A 531 4.08 -5.70 -27.05
CA GLY A 531 2.89 -5.07 -27.60
C GLY A 531 3.08 -4.38 -28.96
N LYS A 532 4.21 -4.60 -29.63
CA LYS A 532 4.49 -4.01 -30.95
C LYS A 532 4.98 -5.10 -31.92
N ASN A 533 4.42 -5.13 -33.12
CA ASN A 533 4.92 -5.96 -34.22
C ASN A 533 5.06 -5.14 -35.49
N GLU A 534 6.30 -4.75 -35.79
CA GLU A 534 6.60 -3.89 -36.93
C GLU A 534 6.89 -4.67 -38.24
N LEU A 535 6.82 -6.02 -38.23
CA LEU A 535 6.86 -6.80 -39.48
C LEU A 535 5.53 -6.74 -40.26
N ALA A 536 4.45 -6.23 -39.64
CA ALA A 536 3.14 -6.12 -40.27
C ALA A 536 3.02 -4.92 -41.25
N GLY A 537 3.95 -3.95 -41.20
CA GLY A 537 3.97 -2.79 -42.09
C GLY A 537 4.68 -3.02 -43.43
N THR A 538 5.22 -4.21 -43.67
CA THR A 538 5.99 -4.56 -44.88
C THR A 538 5.39 -5.72 -45.67
N ALA A 539 4.15 -6.15 -45.34
CA ALA A 539 3.45 -7.24 -46.01
C ALA A 539 2.42 -6.73 -47.02
#